data_AF-A0A067EJY2-F1
#
_entry.id   AF-A0A067EJY2-F1
#
_cell.length_a   1.000
_cell.length_b   1.000
_cell.length_c   1.000
_cell.angle_alpha   90.00
_cell.angle_beta   90.00
_cell.angle_gamma   90.00
#
_symmetry.space_group_name_H-M   'P 1'
#
loop_
_entity.id
_entity.type
_entity.pdbx_description
1 polymer ?
#
loop_
_entity_poly.entity_id
_entity_poly.type
_entity_poly.pdbx_seq_one_letter_code
_entity_poly.pdbx_strand_id
1 'polypeptide(L)'
;MGPTQDRSEIVFFDVETTFPIRHIWEFGAILVCPRKLEELDKYTTLVRPADPSLVSNLCARRNDITPEDVFSAPTFADIADTVFDILQ
;
A
#
# COMPACT_ATOMS: atom_id res chain seq x y z
N MET A 1 10.76 23.90 13.90
CA MET A 1 10.88 23.02 12.73
C MET A 1 12.36 22.91 12.41
N GLY A 2 12.97 21.76 12.72
CA GLY A 2 14.38 21.50 12.39
C GLY A 2 14.54 21.20 10.91
N PRO A 3 15.77 21.16 10.37
CA PRO A 3 16.00 20.75 9.00
C PRO A 3 15.40 19.35 8.80
N THR A 4 14.52 19.20 7.82
CA THR A 4 14.15 17.91 7.25
C THR A 4 15.48 17.29 6.79
N GLN A 5 15.96 16.28 7.50
CA GLN A 5 17.07 15.50 6.99
C GLN A 5 16.56 14.84 5.72
N ASP A 6 17.15 15.17 4.56
CA ASP A 6 16.81 14.49 3.32
C ASP A 6 17.04 12.99 3.54
N ARG A 7 15.94 12.25 3.63
CA ARG A 7 15.96 10.79 3.66
C ARG A 7 16.58 10.31 2.36
N SER A 8 17.58 9.45 2.48
CA SER A 8 18.34 8.92 1.34
C SER A 8 17.90 7.50 0.98
N GLU A 9 16.89 6.97 1.67
CA GLU A 9 16.29 5.66 1.44
C GLU A 9 15.68 5.57 0.02
N ILE A 10 15.82 4.41 -0.62
CA ILE A 10 15.10 4.09 -1.85
C ILE A 10 13.78 3.45 -1.44
N VAL A 11 12.66 3.97 -1.94
CA VAL A 11 11.34 3.36 -1.72
C VAL A 11 10.89 2.64 -2.98
N PHE A 12 10.59 1.35 -2.84
CA PHE A 12 9.90 0.58 -3.88
C PHE A 12 8.42 0.48 -3.51
N PHE A 13 7.55 0.98 -4.37
CA PHE A 13 6.11 0.77 -4.25
C PHE A 13 5.67 -0.41 -5.10
N ASP A 14 4.88 -1.30 -4.51
CA ASP A 14 4.17 -2.36 -5.19
C ASP A 14 2.68 -2.15 -4.97
N VAL A 15 1.96 -1.76 -6.03
CA VAL A 15 0.57 -1.31 -5.94
C VAL A 15 -0.29 -2.21 -6.81
N GLU A 16 -1.17 -2.96 -6.15
CA GLU A 16 -2.07 -3.87 -6.83
C GLU A 16 -3.41 -3.20 -7.09
N THR A 17 -3.98 -3.47 -8.27
CA THR A 17 -5.23 -2.84 -8.72
C THR A 17 -6.29 -3.83 -9.19
N THR A 18 -7.56 -3.46 -9.06
CA THR A 18 -8.68 -4.18 -9.68
C THR A 18 -8.67 -4.02 -11.20
N PHE A 19 -9.30 -4.96 -11.91
CA PHE A 19 -9.64 -4.84 -13.34
C PHE A 19 -11.17 -4.93 -13.49
N PRO A 20 -11.81 -4.24 -14.46
CA PRO A 20 -11.24 -3.35 -15.49
C PRO A 20 -10.97 -1.91 -15.02
N ILE A 21 -11.62 -1.47 -13.94
CA ILE A 21 -11.41 -0.15 -13.35
C ILE A 21 -10.29 -0.28 -12.31
N ARG A 22 -9.21 0.50 -12.45
CA ARG A 22 -7.96 0.38 -11.66
C ARG A 22 -8.07 1.02 -10.27
N HIS A 23 -8.90 0.46 -9.38
CA HIS A 23 -8.89 0.84 -7.97
C HIS A 23 -7.76 0.11 -7.25
N ILE A 24 -7.06 0.83 -6.38
CA ILE A 24 -6.02 0.26 -5.51
C ILE A 24 -6.70 -0.64 -4.48
N TRP A 25 -6.19 -1.85 -4.28
CA TRP A 25 -6.69 -2.79 -3.27
C TRP A 25 -5.60 -3.41 -2.40
N GLU A 26 -4.33 -3.26 -2.77
CA GLU A 26 -3.20 -3.46 -1.87
C GLU A 26 -2.17 -2.37 -2.17
N PHE A 27 -1.55 -1.87 -1.10
CA PHE A 27 -0.47 -0.92 -1.17
C PHE A 27 0.73 -1.46 -0.38
N GLY A 28 1.80 -1.79 -1.10
CA GLY A 28 3.08 -2.20 -0.56
C GLY A 28 4.15 -1.12 -0.76
N ALA A 29 5.02 -0.96 0.22
CA ALA A 29 6.24 -0.18 0.14
C ALA A 29 7.39 -0.89 0.86
N ILE A 30 8.59 -0.84 0.30
CA ILE A 30 9.82 -1.31 0.94
C ILE A 30 10.85 -0.18 0.89
N LEU A 31 11.39 0.19 2.05
CA LEU A 31 12.46 1.15 2.21
C LEU A 31 13.80 0.40 2.18
N VAL A 32 14.74 0.88 1.37
CA VAL A 32 16.02 0.21 1.14
C VAL A 32 17.18 1.16 1.32
N CYS A 33 18.24 0.71 2.01
CA CYS A 33 19.48 1.45 2.10
C CYS A 33 20.17 1.48 0.72
N PRO A 34 20.39 2.64 0.08
CA PRO A 34 20.97 2.69 -1.26
C PRO A 34 22.41 2.16 -1.34
N ARG A 35 23.14 2.13 -0.20
CA ARG A 35 24.56 1.72 -0.17
C ARG A 35 24.75 0.24 0.12
N LYS A 36 23.85 -0.33 0.92
CA LYS A 36 23.95 -1.73 1.39
C LYS A 36 22.93 -2.65 0.73
N LEU A 37 21.91 -2.09 0.10
CA LEU A 37 20.78 -2.82 -0.50
C LEU A 37 20.05 -3.72 0.50
N GLU A 38 20.02 -3.30 1.77
CA GLU A 38 19.27 -3.98 2.83
C GLU A 38 17.90 -3.30 3.00
N GLU A 39 16.87 -4.11 3.25
CA GLU A 39 15.56 -3.63 3.68
C GLU A 39 15.72 -2.94 5.04
N LEU A 40 15.30 -1.68 5.09
CA LEU A 40 15.31 -0.85 6.29
C LEU A 40 13.95 -0.90 7.00
N ASP A 41 12.88 -0.89 6.21
CA ASP A 41 11.51 -0.95 6.70
C ASP A 41 10.57 -1.39 5.58
N LYS A 42 9.35 -1.78 5.94
CA LYS A 42 8.29 -2.10 4.99
C LYS A 42 6.92 -1.66 5.49
N TYR A 43 6.08 -1.32 4.53
CA TYR A 43 4.67 -1.04 4.72
C TYR A 43 3.87 -1.93 3.78
N THR A 44 2.85 -2.61 4.30
CA THR A 44 1.92 -3.39 3.46
C THR A 44 0.54 -3.31 4.09
N THR A 45 -0.46 -3.06 3.25
CA THR A 45 -1.84 -3.06 3.70
C THR A 45 -2.77 -3.38 2.55
N LEU A 46 -3.88 -4.05 2.86
CA LEU A 46 -5.03 -4.07 1.97
C LEU A 46 -5.67 -2.67 1.96
N VAL A 47 -6.31 -2.34 0.85
CA VAL A 47 -7.04 -1.09 0.69
C VAL A 47 -8.49 -1.42 0.36
N ARG A 48 -9.40 -0.96 1.21
CA ARG A 48 -10.83 -1.11 0.99
C ARG A 48 -11.26 -0.20 -0.17
N PRO A 49 -11.85 -0.74 -1.24
CA PRO A 49 -12.38 0.08 -2.32
C PRO A 49 -13.56 0.93 -1.83
N ALA A 50 -13.75 2.10 -2.46
CA ALA A 50 -14.90 2.96 -2.15
C ALA A 50 -16.25 2.30 -2.51
N ASP A 51 -16.25 1.42 -3.52
CA ASP A 51 -17.40 0.61 -3.91
C ASP A 51 -17.23 -0.85 -3.40
N PRO A 52 -18.05 -1.28 -2.41
CA PRO A 52 -18.09 -2.65 -1.90
C PRO A 52 -18.31 -3.74 -2.95
N SER A 53 -18.95 -3.42 -4.08
CA SER A 53 -19.25 -4.39 -5.13
C SER A 53 -17.99 -4.97 -5.79
N LEU A 54 -16.85 -4.28 -5.67
CA LEU A 54 -15.57 -4.67 -6.24
C LEU A 54 -14.86 -5.77 -5.44
N VAL A 55 -15.25 -6.02 -4.19
CA VAL A 55 -14.58 -6.97 -3.28
C VAL A 55 -14.70 -8.42 -3.77
N SER A 56 -15.84 -8.81 -4.36
CA SER A 56 -16.04 -10.17 -4.88
C SER A 56 -15.06 -10.54 -6.00
N ASN A 57 -14.71 -9.56 -6.86
CA ASN A 57 -13.74 -9.74 -7.93
C ASN A 57 -12.30 -9.86 -7.42
N LEU A 58 -12.00 -9.28 -6.25
CA LEU A 58 -10.67 -9.27 -5.63
C LEU A 58 -10.33 -10.61 -4.99
N CYS A 59 -11.24 -11.15 -4.18
CA CYS A 59 -11.06 -12.46 -3.53
C CYS A 59 -10.94 -13.60 -4.55
N ALA A 60 -11.58 -13.50 -5.72
CA ALA A 60 -11.44 -14.49 -6.78
C ALA A 60 -10.01 -14.58 -7.36
N ARG A 61 -9.18 -13.54 -7.20
CA ARG A 61 -7.82 -13.50 -7.74
C ARG A 61 -6.74 -13.98 -6.77
N ARG A 62 -7.00 -13.95 -5.46
CA ARG A 62 -6.07 -14.41 -4.44
C ARG A 62 -6.75 -15.37 -3.48
N ASN A 63 -6.31 -16.63 -3.50
CA ASN A 63 -6.88 -17.70 -2.69
C ASN A 63 -6.77 -17.47 -1.17
N ASP A 64 -5.88 -16.57 -0.73
CA ASP A 64 -5.58 -16.32 0.68
C ASP A 64 -6.21 -15.03 1.24
N ILE A 65 -7.04 -14.31 0.47
CA ILE A 65 -7.70 -13.06 0.90
C ILE A 65 -9.21 -13.26 0.95
N THR A 66 -9.80 -13.12 2.13
CA THR A 66 -11.26 -13.19 2.31
C THR A 66 -11.90 -11.81 2.10
N PRO A 67 -13.21 -11.75 1.75
CA PRO A 67 -13.91 -10.47 1.64
C PRO A 67 -13.86 -9.65 2.93
N GLU A 68 -13.89 -10.32 4.08
CA GLU A 68 -13.82 -9.68 5.40
C GLU A 68 -12.49 -8.96 5.63
N ASP A 69 -11.38 -9.52 5.15
CA ASP A 69 -10.06 -8.89 5.22
C ASP A 69 -10.05 -7.56 4.45
N VAL A 70 -10.76 -7.49 3.32
CA VAL A 70 -10.90 -6.27 2.52
C VAL A 70 -11.88 -5.27 3.15
N PHE A 71 -12.95 -5.75 3.79
CA PHE A 71 -13.92 -4.86 4.45
C PHE A 71 -13.39 -4.21 5.74
N SER A 72 -12.52 -4.92 6.46
CA SER A 72 -11.83 -4.44 7.66
C SER A 72 -10.60 -3.57 7.34
N ALA A 73 -10.15 -3.56 6.09
CA ALA A 73 -9.03 -2.75 5.62
C ALA A 73 -9.33 -1.23 5.64
N PRO A 74 -8.30 -0.39 5.78
CA PRO A 74 -8.44 1.07 5.65
C PRO A 74 -8.80 1.47 4.21
N THR A 75 -9.41 2.64 4.03
CA THR A 75 -9.54 3.25 2.71
C THR A 75 -8.21 3.89 2.27
N PHE A 76 -8.07 4.21 0.98
CA PHE A 76 -6.87 4.93 0.53
C PHE A 76 -6.70 6.28 1.23
N ALA A 77 -7.80 6.96 1.54
CA ALA A 77 -7.76 8.24 2.26
C ALA A 77 -7.20 8.08 3.69
N ASP A 78 -7.52 6.96 4.35
CA ASP A 78 -7.05 6.69 5.72
C ASP A 78 -5.53 6.41 5.77
N ILE A 79 -4.92 5.98 4.66
CA ILE A 79 -3.48 5.69 4.57
C ILE A 79 -2.69 6.78 3.84
N ALA A 80 -3.34 7.79 3.29
CA ALA A 80 -2.70 8.79 2.42
C ALA A 80 -1.58 9.56 3.13
N ASP A 81 -1.78 9.91 4.40
CA ASP A 81 -0.76 10.59 5.21
C ASP A 81 0.44 9.67 5.46
N THR A 82 0.22 8.39 5.77
CA THR A 82 1.30 7.40 5.92
C THR A 82 2.08 7.22 4.62
N VAL A 83 1.40 7.13 3.48
CA VAL A 83 2.05 7.02 2.17
C VAL A 83 2.85 8.29 1.86
N PHE A 84 2.32 9.46 2.21
CA PHE A 84 3.02 10.73 2.04
C PHE A 84 4.29 10.81 2.91
N ASP A 85 4.22 10.37 4.17
CA ASP A 85 5.37 10.31 5.08
C ASP A 85 6.44 9.33 4.62
N ILE A 86 6.06 8.26 3.89
CA ILE A 86 7.01 7.34 3.24
C ILE A 86 7.71 8.03 2.05
N LEU A 87 7.08 9.00 1.39
CA LEU A 87 7.66 9.75 0.25
C LEU A 87 8.62 10.88 0.67
N GLN A 88 8.52 11.36 1.92
CA GLN A 88 9.39 12.41 2.48
C GLN A 88 10.77 11.85 2.87
#